data_AF-A0A966N6L0-F1
#
_entry.id   AF-A0A966N6L0-F1
#
_cell.length_a   1.000
_cell.length_b   1.000
_cell.length_c   1.000
_cell.angle_alpha   90.00
_cell.angle_beta   90.00
_cell.angle_gamma   90.00
#
_symmetry.space_group_name_H-M   'P 1'
#
loop_
_entity.id
_entity.type
_entity.pdbx_description
1 polymer ?
#
loop_
_entity_poly.entity_id
_entity_poly.type
_entity_poly.pdbx_seq_one_letter_code
_entity_poly.pdbx_strand_id
1 'polypeptide(L)'
;MSKTYIEQLANLLQMLQNLDRDLNLVSFNETEKKIYYTIAYEVHNNGKCNISDVIESSGFSRSTVYKAIKAFEDKKMVKLIQSHADRREVFLDLITV
;
A
#
# COMPACT_ATOMS: atom_id res chain seq x y z
N MET A 1 12.48 -32.23 -1.33
CA MET A 1 11.98 -31.04 -2.07
C MET A 1 10.98 -30.17 -1.30
N SER A 2 10.64 -30.46 -0.03
CA SER A 2 9.74 -29.60 0.77
C SER A 2 10.44 -28.62 1.72
N LYS A 3 11.64 -28.94 2.22
CA LYS A 3 12.40 -28.05 3.11
C LYS A 3 12.71 -26.69 2.47
N THR A 4 12.94 -26.67 1.16
CA THR A 4 13.33 -25.47 0.39
C THR A 4 12.21 -24.43 0.26
N TYR A 5 10.95 -24.84 0.07
CA TYR A 5 9.84 -23.89 -0.06
C TYR A 5 9.45 -23.27 1.28
N ILE A 6 9.52 -24.03 2.38
CA ILE A 6 9.29 -23.50 3.73
C ILE A 6 10.38 -22.48 4.10
N GLU A 7 11.64 -22.78 3.79
CA GLU A 7 12.76 -21.86 3.98
C GLU A 7 12.59 -20.58 3.12
N GLN A 8 12.21 -20.72 1.86
CA GLN A 8 11.92 -19.57 0.99
C GLN A 8 10.78 -18.70 1.54
N LEU A 9 9.69 -19.32 1.99
CA LEU A 9 8.56 -18.61 2.58
C LEU A 9 9.00 -17.86 3.85
N ALA A 10 9.76 -18.51 4.73
CA ALA A 10 10.29 -17.88 5.94
C ALA A 10 11.18 -16.67 5.61
N ASN A 11 12.06 -16.80 4.61
CA ASN A 11 12.93 -15.71 4.17
C ASN A 11 12.13 -14.53 3.58
N LEU A 12 11.12 -14.79 2.75
CA LEU A 12 10.25 -13.76 2.18
C LEU A 12 9.46 -13.02 3.28
N LEU A 13 8.93 -13.75 4.26
CA LEU A 13 8.25 -13.14 5.40
C LEU A 13 9.20 -12.29 6.24
N GLN A 14 10.44 -12.74 6.45
CA GLN A 14 11.44 -11.95 7.17
C GLN A 14 11.81 -10.67 6.41
N MET A 15 11.95 -10.75 5.08
CA MET A 15 12.19 -9.58 4.24
C MET A 15 11.02 -8.59 4.29
N LEU A 16 9.78 -9.09 4.20
CA LEU A 16 8.58 -8.25 4.29
C LEU A 16 8.50 -7.56 5.66
N GLN A 17 8.80 -8.26 6.76
CA GLN A 17 8.85 -7.66 8.09
C GLN A 17 9.92 -6.57 8.24
N ASN A 18 11.06 -6.73 7.57
CA ASN A 18 12.11 -5.71 7.57
C ASN A 18 11.65 -4.47 6.79
N LEU A 19 11.05 -4.66 5.61
CA LEU A 19 10.44 -3.57 4.84
C LEU A 19 9.36 -2.86 5.63
N ASP A 20 8.54 -3.60 6.38
CA ASP A 20 7.53 -2.99 7.26
C ASP A 20 8.14 -2.07 8.30
N ARG A 21 9.33 -2.39 8.82
CA ARG A 21 10.04 -1.52 9.77
C ARG A 21 10.59 -0.29 9.08
N ASP A 22 11.27 -0.47 7.97
CA ASP A 22 11.92 0.61 7.22
C ASP A 22 10.88 1.61 6.69
N LEU A 23 9.71 1.13 6.30
CA LEU A 23 8.58 1.94 5.82
C LEU A 23 7.66 2.43 6.94
N ASN A 24 7.98 2.23 8.22
CA ASN A 24 7.13 2.58 9.37
C ASN A 24 5.73 1.93 9.40
N LEU A 25 5.57 0.79 8.70
CA LEU A 25 4.32 0.04 8.61
C LEU A 25 4.01 -0.82 9.85
N VAL A 26 4.97 -1.04 10.75
CA VAL A 26 4.82 -1.87 11.96
C VAL A 26 3.64 -1.44 12.85
N SER A 27 3.32 -0.15 12.83
CA SER A 27 2.25 0.43 13.65
C SER A 27 0.85 0.27 13.07
N PHE A 28 0.72 -0.33 11.88
CA PHE A 28 -0.54 -0.56 11.21
C PHE A 28 -0.95 -2.03 11.29
N ASN A 29 -2.26 -2.28 11.20
CA ASN A 29 -2.79 -3.64 11.14
C ASN A 29 -2.65 -4.26 9.74
N GLU A 30 -2.89 -5.57 9.62
CA GLU A 30 -2.75 -6.30 8.36
C GLU A 30 -3.65 -5.80 7.22
N THR A 31 -4.83 -5.23 7.54
CA THR A 31 -5.71 -4.63 6.53
C THR A 31 -5.07 -3.38 5.94
N GLU A 32 -4.57 -2.49 6.81
CA GLU A 32 -3.90 -1.26 6.41
C GLU A 32 -2.62 -1.59 5.63
N LYS A 33 -1.79 -2.52 6.11
CA LYS A 33 -0.59 -2.96 5.39
C LYS A 33 -0.92 -3.49 4.00
N LYS A 34 -1.94 -4.35 3.87
CA LYS A 34 -2.38 -4.84 2.57
C LYS A 34 -2.76 -3.70 1.62
N ILE A 35 -3.50 -2.69 2.12
CA ILE A 35 -3.85 -1.50 1.33
C ILE A 35 -2.60 -0.74 0.89
N TYR A 36 -1.62 -0.57 1.79
CA TYR A 36 -0.35 0.08 1.45
C TYR A 36 0.42 -0.70 0.38
N TYR A 37 0.52 -2.02 0.50
CA TYR A 37 1.16 -2.86 -0.51
C TYR A 37 0.42 -2.81 -1.85
N THR A 38 -0.91 -2.72 -1.85
CA THR A 38 -1.69 -2.51 -3.08
C THR A 38 -1.30 -1.19 -3.74
N ILE A 39 -1.20 -0.10 -2.99
CA ILE A 39 -0.75 1.20 -3.54
C ILE A 39 0.66 1.06 -4.15
N ALA A 40 1.60 0.46 -3.41
CA ALA A 40 2.97 0.27 -3.89
C ALA A 40 3.03 -0.57 -5.18
N TYR A 41 2.23 -1.63 -5.25
CA TYR A 41 2.12 -2.48 -6.42
C TYR A 41 1.55 -1.71 -7.63
N GLU A 42 0.47 -0.96 -7.44
CA GLU A 42 -0.16 -0.16 -8.51
C GLU A 42 0.78 0.93 -9.02
N VAL A 43 1.44 1.67 -8.11
CA VAL A 43 2.44 2.69 -8.47
C VAL A 43 3.59 2.08 -9.27
N HIS A 44 4.15 0.94 -8.83
CA HIS A 44 5.26 0.29 -9.52
C HIS A 44 4.89 -0.21 -10.93
N ASN A 45 3.74 -0.87 -11.06
CA ASN A 45 3.39 -1.56 -12.31
C ASN A 45 2.67 -0.65 -13.31
N ASN A 46 1.89 0.32 -12.83
CA ASN A 46 1.06 1.19 -13.66
C ASN A 46 1.57 2.64 -13.72
N GLY A 47 2.60 2.98 -12.93
CA GLY A 47 3.21 4.32 -12.86
C GLY A 47 2.36 5.36 -12.12
N LYS A 48 1.11 5.05 -11.82
CA LYS A 48 0.16 5.88 -11.07
C LYS A 48 -0.82 4.98 -10.33
N CYS A 49 -1.43 5.50 -9.27
CA CYS A 49 -2.44 4.78 -8.51
C CYS A 49 -3.57 5.74 -8.16
N ASN A 50 -4.78 5.48 -8.65
CA ASN A 50 -6.00 6.15 -8.21
C ASN A 50 -6.58 5.43 -6.99
N ILE A 51 -7.29 6.17 -6.11
CA ILE A 51 -8.02 5.53 -4.99
C ILE A 51 -8.99 4.43 -5.48
N SER A 52 -9.58 4.61 -6.66
CA SER A 52 -10.46 3.62 -7.29
C SER A 52 -9.72 2.31 -7.61
N ASP A 53 -8.48 2.39 -8.07
CA ASP A 53 -7.64 1.23 -8.35
C ASP A 53 -7.36 0.46 -7.05
N VAL A 54 -7.09 1.18 -5.96
CA VAL A 54 -6.90 0.55 -4.63
C VAL A 54 -8.17 -0.15 -4.15
N ILE A 55 -9.34 0.46 -4.34
CA ILE A 55 -10.63 -0.13 -3.97
C ILE A 55 -10.86 -1.43 -4.74
N GLU A 56 -10.58 -1.44 -6.04
CA GLU A 56 -10.75 -2.61 -6.90
C GLU A 56 -9.73 -3.71 -6.58
N SER A 57 -8.44 -3.39 -6.58
CA SER A 57 -7.35 -4.37 -6.41
C SER A 57 -7.22 -4.92 -4.99
N SER A 58 -7.56 -4.13 -3.96
CA SER A 58 -7.43 -4.59 -2.56
C SER A 58 -8.58 -5.49 -2.10
N GLY A 59 -9.75 -5.38 -2.75
CA GLY A 59 -11.00 -6.06 -2.36
C GLY A 59 -11.66 -5.48 -1.10
N PHE A 60 -11.22 -4.33 -0.61
CA PHE A 60 -11.79 -3.69 0.57
C PHE A 60 -12.87 -2.67 0.21
N SER A 61 -13.76 -2.40 1.17
CA SER A 61 -14.77 -1.36 1.00
C SER A 61 -14.12 0.02 0.86
N ARG A 62 -14.82 0.94 0.18
CA ARG A 62 -14.38 2.34 0.02
C ARG A 62 -14.04 2.96 1.37
N SER A 63 -14.91 2.82 2.37
CA SER A 63 -14.71 3.43 3.68
C SER A 63 -13.47 2.91 4.39
N THR A 64 -13.14 1.63 4.26
CA THR A 64 -11.90 1.05 4.79
C THR A 64 -10.68 1.62 4.08
N VAL A 65 -10.70 1.68 2.75
CA VAL A 65 -9.59 2.24 1.95
C VAL A 65 -9.35 3.71 2.29
N TYR A 66 -10.40 4.53 2.33
CA TYR A 66 -10.27 5.94 2.68
C TYR A 66 -9.72 6.16 4.10
N LYS A 67 -10.15 5.36 5.08
CA LYS A 67 -9.62 5.44 6.45
C LYS A 67 -8.12 5.10 6.50
N ALA A 68 -7.70 4.05 5.80
CA ALA A 68 -6.29 3.65 5.76
C ALA A 68 -5.43 4.72 5.06
N ILE A 69 -5.86 5.21 3.89
CA ILE A 69 -5.18 6.29 3.16
C ILE A 69 -5.03 7.52 4.04
N LYS A 70 -6.07 7.90 4.79
CA LYS A 70 -6.01 9.03 5.70
C LYS A 70 -4.96 8.82 6.81
N ALA A 71 -4.89 7.62 7.37
CA ALA A 71 -3.89 7.28 8.37
C ALA A 71 -2.45 7.32 7.80
N PHE A 72 -2.25 6.96 6.53
CA PHE A 72 -0.95 7.09 5.85
C PHE A 72 -0.59 8.55 5.56
N GLU A 73 -1.56 9.36 5.15
CA GLU A 73 -1.39 10.80 4.92
C GLU A 73 -1.00 11.52 6.21
N ASP A 74 -1.66 11.21 7.33
CA ASP A 74 -1.36 11.80 8.64
C ASP A 74 0.06 11.45 9.13
N LYS A 75 0.60 10.29 8.71
CA LYS A 75 2.00 9.89 8.94
C LYS A 75 2.97 10.33 7.84
N LYS A 76 2.52 11.13 6.86
CA LYS A 76 3.33 11.61 5.73
C LYS A 76 3.96 10.48 4.89
N MET A 77 3.26 9.35 4.79
CA MET A 77 3.69 8.21 3.98
C MET A 77 3.07 8.21 2.58
N VAL A 78 1.92 8.87 2.44
CA VAL A 78 1.17 8.99 1.19
C VAL A 78 0.73 10.43 1.01
N LYS A 79 0.77 10.92 -0.23
CA LYS A 79 0.22 12.21 -0.63
C LYS A 79 -0.93 12.02 -1.61
N LEU A 80 -2.03 12.75 -1.40
CA LEU A 80 -3.14 12.81 -2.34
C LEU A 80 -2.89 13.92 -3.37
N ILE A 81 -3.00 13.57 -4.64
CA ILE A 81 -2.85 14.48 -5.78
C ILE A 81 -4.17 14.49 -6.54
N GLN A 82 -4.89 15.61 -6.47
CA GLN A 82 -6.10 15.81 -7.25
C GLN A 82 -5.72 15.97 -8.74
N SER A 83 -6.37 15.22 -9.62
CA SER A 83 -6.19 15.40 -11.07
C SER A 83 -6.65 16.80 -11.52
N HIS A 84 -5.85 17.43 -12.38
CA HIS A 84 -6.21 18.70 -13.02
C HIS A 84 -7.25 18.53 -14.12
N ALA A 85 -7.35 17.34 -14.73
CA ALA A 85 -8.27 17.05 -15.83
C ALA A 85 -9.66 16.61 -15.33
N ASP A 86 -9.73 15.79 -14.27
CA ASP A 86 -10.99 15.36 -13.65
C ASP A 86 -10.90 15.45 -12.12
N ARG A 87 -11.66 16.38 -11.51
CA ARG A 87 -11.69 16.57 -10.04
C ARG A 87 -12.28 15.39 -9.27
N ARG A 88 -12.78 14.35 -9.95
CA ARG A 88 -13.20 13.09 -9.31
C ARG A 88 -12.04 12.11 -9.16
N GLU A 89 -10.96 12.30 -9.91
CA GLU A 89 -9.76 11.48 -9.79
C GLU A 89 -8.81 12.02 -8.72
N VAL A 90 -8.44 11.12 -7.81
CA VAL A 90 -7.44 11.37 -6.78
C VAL A 90 -6.36 10.30 -6.92
N PHE A 91 -5.16 10.75 -7.22
CA PHE A 91 -3.98 9.90 -7.33
C PHE A 91 -3.22 9.88 -6.00
N LEU A 92 -2.59 8.74 -5.74
CA LEU A 92 -1.80 8.46 -4.55
C LEU A 92 -0.33 8.41 -4.96
N ASP A 93 0.47 9.21 -4.27
CA ASP A 93 1.93 9.24 -4.42
C ASP A 93 2.57 8.75 -3.12
N LEU A 94 3.49 7.80 -3.23
CA LEU A 94 4.21 7.26 -2.08
C LEU A 94 5.37 8.20 -1.76
N ILE A 95 5.38 8.74 -0.55
CA ILE A 95 6.49 9.55 -0.07
C ILE A 95 7.60 8.57 0.32
N THR A 96 8.63 8.47 -0.51
CA THR A 96 9.87 7.80 -0.13
C THR A 96 10.49 8.53 1.06
N VAL A 97 10.67 7.81 2.17
CA VAL A 97 11.41 8.25 3.36
C VAL A 97 12.88 8.47 2.99
#